data_AF-A0A8A4TM65-F1
#
_entry.id   AF-A0A8A4TM65-F1
#
_cell.length_a   1.000
_cell.length_b   1.000
_cell.length_c   1.000
_cell.angle_alpha   90.00
_cell.angle_beta   90.00
_cell.angle_gamma   90.00
#
_symmetry.space_group_name_H-M   'P 1'
#
loop_
_entity.id
_entity.type
_entity.pdbx_description
1 polymer ?
#
loop_
_entity_poly.entity_id
_entity_poly.type
_entity_poly.pdbx_seq_one_letter_code
_entity_poly.pdbx_strand_id
1 'polypeptide(L)'
;MDRRDFLGGLARTLGAGAALSFLSTNQLGAVTSPRTWRPAHTTHGAKNTRNSARNLVFLLLDGGASHVDTFDLKLHRSTPTLLGAENIGGLMWPSGIMPKLSKLTDRFSLVRSLTAIEAVHERAIYHLTTGHRQDASRIDEIPHIASVMSFKLADQRRAGDTLPTAVRFGFTLADNGFFPIEDRGLTLDERGQMENLQHFIEQPEARFGMLNDLLAEIPDGENARAQRIRVQRQAQRLMNDRELHALLGAVNEEEFETEDENYSSAFRAQAEAVVRLLDADKGTRVIQMALGGWDHHDNIYAQGALPELAGALDEGLAHLITGLEAKPAKSGTGTLLDETLIVVAGEFGRTTGDLNGSAGRDHYPYAMSALFAGGGVRPGRVIGSTSAVGDYVLDQGWSHNRLMGIGDLLATLYSAVGVDWTESFTDTPSGRLYEIVPTVRTGQLYEIDGLFA
;
A
#
# COMPACT_ATOMS: atom_id res chain seq x y z
N MET A 1 20.42 29.21 -23.16
CA MET A 1 19.41 28.56 -22.31
C MET A 1 19.04 27.26 -23.03
N ASP A 2 19.36 26.10 -22.45
CA ASP A 2 19.11 24.80 -23.08
C ASP A 2 17.60 24.60 -23.26
N ARG A 3 17.16 23.96 -24.35
CA ARG A 3 15.75 23.60 -24.56
C ARG A 3 15.22 22.73 -23.43
N ARG A 4 16.07 21.90 -22.82
CA ARG A 4 15.73 21.12 -21.62
C ARG A 4 15.50 21.99 -20.39
N ASP A 5 16.32 23.01 -20.17
CA ASP A 5 16.12 23.95 -19.06
C ASP A 5 14.89 24.84 -19.28
N PHE A 6 14.62 25.23 -20.51
CA PHE A 6 13.44 26.02 -20.87
C PHE A 6 12.14 25.20 -20.72
N LEU A 7 12.11 23.95 -21.20
CA LEU A 7 10.96 23.04 -21.03
C LEU A 7 10.81 22.56 -19.59
N GLY A 8 11.92 22.34 -18.87
CA GLY A 8 11.93 22.04 -17.44
C GLY A 8 11.44 23.22 -16.59
N GLY A 9 11.77 24.45 -16.98
CA GLY A 9 11.23 25.68 -16.37
C GLY A 9 9.74 25.90 -16.65
N LEU A 10 9.27 25.55 -17.85
CA LEU A 10 7.84 25.59 -18.21
C LEU A 10 7.03 24.52 -17.44
N ALA A 11 7.56 23.30 -17.28
CA ALA A 11 6.94 22.24 -16.50
C ALA A 11 6.77 22.60 -15.01
N ARG A 12 7.74 23.32 -14.42
CA ARG A 12 7.68 23.77 -13.02
C ARG A 12 6.71 24.93 -12.78
N THR A 13 6.28 25.65 -13.82
CA THR A 13 5.45 26.86 -13.72
C THR A 13 4.03 26.70 -14.30
N LEU A 14 3.78 25.67 -15.11
CA LEU A 14 2.52 25.43 -15.82
C LEU A 14 1.69 24.29 -15.23
N GLY A 15 1.52 24.17 -13.91
CA GLY A 15 0.64 23.14 -13.34
C GLY A 15 0.93 21.72 -13.84
N ALA A 16 2.14 21.49 -14.35
CA ALA A 16 2.51 20.20 -14.88
C ALA A 16 2.88 19.28 -13.73
N GLY A 17 3.07 19.76 -12.50
CA GLY A 17 3.38 18.96 -11.31
C GLY A 17 2.46 17.77 -11.09
N ALA A 18 1.14 17.99 -10.99
CA ALA A 18 0.18 16.89 -10.82
C ALA A 18 -0.01 16.07 -12.12
N ALA A 19 0.06 16.71 -13.30
CA ALA A 19 0.05 15.96 -14.55
C ALA A 19 1.31 15.09 -14.72
N LEU A 20 2.46 15.54 -14.21
CA LEU A 20 3.75 14.87 -14.17
C LEU A 20 3.80 13.86 -13.03
N SER A 21 3.06 14.03 -11.92
CA SER A 21 2.86 12.92 -10.99
C SER A 21 1.96 11.83 -11.57
N PHE A 22 1.28 12.06 -12.70
CA PHE A 22 0.67 11.04 -13.58
C PHE A 22 1.52 10.67 -14.81
N LEU A 23 2.55 11.45 -15.17
CA LEU A 23 3.35 11.29 -16.40
C LEU A 23 4.86 11.14 -16.15
N SER A 24 5.31 11.07 -14.90
CA SER A 24 6.73 10.96 -14.56
C SER A 24 7.21 9.56 -14.88
N THR A 25 8.33 9.54 -15.60
CA THR A 25 9.08 8.40 -16.15
C THR A 25 8.52 7.77 -17.44
N ASN A 26 9.05 8.26 -18.57
CA ASN A 26 9.54 7.49 -19.72
C ASN A 26 8.74 6.31 -20.31
N GLN A 27 7.42 6.25 -20.21
CA GLN A 27 6.63 5.19 -20.85
C GLN A 27 5.41 5.72 -21.63
N LEU A 28 5.67 6.39 -22.76
CA LEU A 28 4.66 6.59 -23.82
C LEU A 28 4.46 5.33 -24.70
N GLY A 29 5.05 4.19 -24.32
CA GLY A 29 5.14 2.98 -25.14
C GLY A 29 4.27 1.79 -24.73
N ALA A 30 3.67 1.78 -23.54
CA ALA A 30 2.81 0.69 -23.10
C ALA A 30 1.34 1.01 -23.42
N VAL A 31 0.64 0.07 -24.05
CA VAL A 31 -0.75 0.20 -24.48
C VAL A 31 -1.64 0.59 -23.30
N THR A 32 -2.23 1.80 -23.34
CA THR A 32 -3.13 2.28 -22.29
C THR A 32 -4.59 2.11 -22.73
N SER A 33 -5.29 1.17 -22.10
CA SER A 33 -6.70 0.87 -22.38
C SER A 33 -7.60 2.10 -22.15
N PRO A 34 -8.58 2.42 -23.02
CA PRO A 34 -9.52 3.52 -22.79
C PRO A 34 -10.30 3.38 -21.48
N ARG A 35 -10.74 4.47 -20.82
CA ARG A 35 -11.57 4.34 -19.61
C ARG A 35 -12.97 3.72 -19.87
N THR A 36 -13.45 3.76 -21.11
CA THR A 36 -14.67 3.06 -21.56
C THR A 36 -14.40 1.59 -21.92
N TRP A 37 -13.16 1.15 -21.81
CA TRP A 37 -12.79 -0.25 -21.92
C TRP A 37 -13.52 -1.02 -20.84
N ARG A 38 -14.52 -1.78 -21.28
CA ARG A 38 -15.19 -2.80 -20.48
C ARG A 38 -14.64 -4.12 -20.95
N PRO A 39 -13.51 -4.55 -20.38
CA PRO A 39 -12.89 -5.78 -20.82
C PRO A 39 -13.86 -6.94 -20.71
N ALA A 40 -13.73 -7.87 -21.65
CA ALA A 40 -14.36 -9.17 -21.51
C ALA A 40 -13.75 -9.81 -20.26
N HIS A 41 -14.54 -9.84 -19.19
CA HIS A 41 -14.15 -10.46 -17.93
C HIS A 41 -15.03 -11.69 -17.70
N THR A 42 -14.38 -12.75 -17.26
CA THR A 42 -15.05 -13.97 -16.82
C THR A 42 -14.88 -14.09 -15.31
N THR A 43 -16.00 -14.31 -14.62
CA THR A 43 -16.01 -14.68 -13.21
C THR A 43 -15.92 -16.19 -13.11
N HIS A 44 -14.97 -16.69 -12.32
CA HIS A 44 -14.82 -18.13 -12.09
C HIS A 44 -15.64 -18.54 -10.86
N GLY A 45 -16.96 -18.38 -10.98
CA GLY A 45 -17.95 -18.59 -9.91
C GLY A 45 -18.10 -17.37 -9.00
N ALA A 46 -19.32 -16.86 -8.85
CA ALA A 46 -19.59 -15.70 -8.00
C ALA A 46 -19.20 -16.00 -6.54
N LYS A 47 -18.12 -15.39 -6.05
CA LYS A 47 -17.79 -15.36 -4.63
C LYS A 47 -18.59 -14.21 -4.01
N ASN A 48 -19.31 -14.49 -2.91
CA ASN A 48 -19.83 -13.42 -2.07
C ASN A 48 -18.62 -12.75 -1.40
N THR A 49 -18.23 -11.59 -1.90
CA THR A 49 -17.21 -10.77 -1.25
C THR A 49 -17.74 -10.27 0.09
N ARG A 50 -16.84 -10.04 1.06
CA ARG A 50 -17.23 -9.59 2.39
C ARG A 50 -17.79 -8.18 2.38
N ASN A 51 -17.16 -7.29 1.60
CA ASN A 51 -17.51 -5.88 1.54
C ASN A 51 -17.64 -5.26 2.95
N SER A 52 -16.76 -5.66 3.87
CA SER A 52 -16.74 -5.23 5.26
C SER A 52 -15.97 -3.92 5.48
N ALA A 53 -15.15 -3.53 4.52
CA ALA A 53 -14.35 -2.32 4.55
C ALA A 53 -14.72 -1.40 3.39
N ARG A 54 -14.91 -0.13 3.73
CA ARG A 54 -15.05 0.96 2.78
C ARG A 54 -13.66 1.36 2.26
N ASN A 55 -12.62 1.37 3.08
CA ASN A 55 -11.27 1.78 2.66
C ASN A 55 -10.23 0.68 2.95
N LEU A 56 -9.11 0.72 2.22
CA LEU A 56 -7.93 -0.11 2.48
C LEU A 56 -6.70 0.78 2.70
N VAL A 57 -5.96 0.54 3.77
CA VAL A 57 -4.60 1.04 3.96
C VAL A 57 -3.66 -0.17 4.01
N PHE A 58 -2.80 -0.31 3.00
CA PHE A 58 -1.80 -1.38 2.95
C PHE A 58 -0.40 -0.80 3.19
N LEU A 59 0.20 -1.19 4.31
CA LEU A 59 1.54 -0.81 4.72
C LEU A 59 2.52 -1.95 4.42
N LEU A 60 3.42 -1.71 3.48
CA LEU A 60 4.54 -2.57 3.16
C LEU A 60 5.72 -2.27 4.11
N LEU A 61 6.22 -3.30 4.78
CA LEU A 61 7.51 -3.26 5.49
C LEU A 61 8.61 -3.75 4.55
N ASP A 62 9.15 -2.83 3.74
CA ASP A 62 10.11 -3.13 2.67
C ASP A 62 11.47 -3.53 3.25
N GLY A 63 11.90 -4.76 2.92
CA GLY A 63 13.12 -5.37 3.43
C GLY A 63 12.85 -6.61 4.28
N GLY A 64 11.66 -7.19 4.27
CA GLY A 64 11.40 -8.51 4.89
C GLY A 64 11.55 -8.47 6.39
N ALA A 65 10.73 -7.65 7.05
CA ALA A 65 10.74 -7.47 8.50
C ALA A 65 10.80 -8.80 9.25
N SER A 66 11.73 -8.91 10.20
CA SER A 66 11.91 -10.15 10.97
C SER A 66 10.70 -10.42 11.84
N HIS A 67 9.92 -11.46 11.49
CA HIS A 67 8.73 -11.85 12.23
C HIS A 67 9.06 -12.28 13.67
N VAL A 68 10.22 -12.90 13.88
CA VAL A 68 10.68 -13.36 15.20
C VAL A 68 11.26 -12.27 16.09
N ASP A 69 11.51 -11.07 15.55
CA ASP A 69 11.96 -9.91 16.32
C ASP A 69 10.85 -8.84 16.46
N THR A 70 9.70 -9.04 15.79
CA THR A 70 8.55 -8.12 15.75
C THR A 70 7.24 -8.79 16.19
N PHE A 71 6.36 -9.17 15.25
CA PHE A 71 4.96 -9.56 15.50
C PHE A 71 4.77 -11.00 15.99
N ASP A 72 5.79 -11.86 15.94
CA ASP A 72 5.79 -13.19 16.54
C ASP A 72 7.08 -13.40 17.33
N LEU A 73 7.39 -12.46 18.24
CA LEU A 73 8.64 -12.39 18.99
C LEU A 73 9.03 -13.75 19.58
N LYS A 74 10.20 -14.26 19.21
CA LYS A 74 10.79 -15.50 19.74
C LYS A 74 12.04 -15.19 20.53
N LEU A 75 12.09 -15.70 21.76
CA LEU A 75 13.25 -15.57 22.61
C LEU A 75 14.24 -16.70 22.31
N HIS A 76 15.49 -16.33 22.10
CA HIS A 76 16.64 -17.21 21.95
C HIS A 76 17.81 -16.66 22.78
N ARG A 77 18.93 -17.38 22.79
CA ARG A 77 20.07 -17.07 23.67
C ARG A 77 20.63 -15.66 23.46
N SER A 78 20.61 -15.18 22.22
CA SER A 78 21.16 -13.90 21.79
C SER A 78 20.09 -12.79 21.69
N THR A 79 18.86 -13.03 22.14
CA THR A 79 17.82 -11.98 22.15
C THR A 79 18.20 -10.85 23.12
N PRO A 80 18.30 -9.60 22.65
CA PRO A 80 18.74 -8.50 23.49
C PRO A 80 17.62 -8.01 24.41
N THR A 81 18.00 -7.53 25.58
CA THR A 81 17.06 -6.98 26.59
C THR A 81 16.34 -5.72 26.10
N LEU A 82 16.90 -5.01 25.11
CA LEU A 82 16.31 -3.80 24.54
C LEU A 82 14.94 -4.06 23.89
N LEU A 83 14.67 -5.29 23.42
CA LEU A 83 13.35 -5.64 22.88
C LEU A 83 12.27 -5.56 23.95
N GLY A 84 12.61 -5.62 25.24
CA GLY A 84 11.65 -5.50 26.34
C GLY A 84 10.52 -6.51 26.23
N ALA A 85 10.86 -7.80 26.05
CA ALA A 85 9.90 -8.85 25.80
C ALA A 85 8.82 -8.94 26.89
N GLU A 86 7.56 -8.82 26.48
CA GLU A 86 6.39 -8.83 27.35
C GLU A 86 5.35 -9.80 26.81
N ASN A 87 4.66 -10.52 27.70
CA ASN A 87 3.53 -11.36 27.31
C ASN A 87 2.23 -10.60 27.50
N ILE A 88 1.56 -10.27 26.40
CA ILE A 88 0.31 -9.51 26.36
C ILE A 88 -0.79 -10.45 25.84
N GLY A 89 -1.63 -10.96 26.74
CA GLY A 89 -2.75 -11.83 26.35
C GLY A 89 -2.33 -13.14 25.66
N GLY A 90 -1.14 -13.66 25.95
CA GLY A 90 -0.59 -14.88 25.31
C GLY A 90 0.28 -14.60 24.09
N LEU A 91 0.39 -13.34 23.64
CA LEU A 91 1.28 -12.90 22.58
C LEU A 91 2.57 -12.36 23.19
N MET A 92 3.72 -12.89 22.78
CA MET A 92 5.01 -12.31 23.12
C MET A 92 5.25 -11.09 22.24
N TRP A 93 5.54 -9.94 22.86
CA TRP A 93 5.61 -8.64 22.20
C TRP A 93 6.90 -7.89 22.58
N PRO A 94 7.57 -7.19 21.64
CA PRO A 94 8.78 -6.43 21.93
C PRO A 94 8.43 -5.02 22.43
N SER A 95 7.86 -4.90 23.64
CA SER A 95 7.42 -3.62 24.23
C SER A 95 8.54 -2.60 24.42
N GLY A 96 9.80 -3.02 24.42
CA GLY A 96 10.94 -2.10 24.49
C GLY A 96 11.16 -1.26 23.23
N ILE A 97 10.73 -1.75 22.06
CA ILE A 97 10.84 -1.06 20.77
C ILE A 97 9.48 -0.74 20.12
N MET A 98 8.40 -1.38 20.57
CA MET A 98 7.03 -1.07 20.14
C MET A 98 6.06 -0.86 21.34
N PRO A 99 6.31 0.14 22.21
CA PRO A 99 5.53 0.38 23.44
C PRO A 99 4.14 0.99 23.24
N LYS A 100 3.83 1.62 22.10
CA LYS A 100 2.50 2.18 21.83
C LYS A 100 1.56 1.11 21.30
N LEU A 101 2.02 0.31 20.35
CA LEU A 101 1.27 -0.82 19.79
C LEU A 101 1.03 -1.92 20.82
N SER A 102 1.92 -2.09 21.81
CA SER A 102 1.69 -3.02 22.92
C SER A 102 0.37 -2.75 23.66
N LYS A 103 -0.02 -1.46 23.74
CA LYS A 103 -1.27 -0.98 24.37
C LYS A 103 -2.49 -1.07 23.45
N LEU A 104 -2.31 -1.43 22.18
CA LEU A 104 -3.35 -1.51 21.16
C LEU A 104 -3.56 -2.95 20.65
N THR A 105 -3.02 -3.95 21.33
CA THR A 105 -3.17 -5.37 20.97
C THR A 105 -4.63 -5.85 20.95
N ASP A 106 -5.53 -5.13 21.61
CA ASP A 106 -6.99 -5.32 21.59
C ASP A 106 -7.71 -4.51 20.48
N ARG A 107 -6.95 -3.90 19.55
CA ARG A 107 -7.46 -3.16 18.38
C ARG A 107 -7.03 -3.77 17.04
N PHE A 108 -6.12 -4.73 17.05
CA PHE A 108 -5.68 -5.43 15.84
C PHE A 108 -5.61 -6.94 16.08
N SER A 109 -5.43 -7.68 14.99
CA SER A 109 -5.22 -9.12 14.98
C SER A 109 -4.00 -9.46 14.15
N LEU A 110 -3.34 -10.56 14.53
CA LEU A 110 -2.12 -11.02 13.89
C LEU A 110 -2.34 -12.34 13.17
N VAL A 111 -1.86 -12.44 11.95
CA VAL A 111 -1.70 -13.69 11.23
C VAL A 111 -0.21 -14.00 11.18
N ARG A 112 0.25 -14.99 11.95
CA ARG A 112 1.68 -15.36 12.05
C ARG A 112 2.07 -16.61 11.27
N SER A 113 1.15 -17.11 10.46
CA SER A 113 1.23 -18.39 9.75
C SER A 113 1.14 -18.22 8.23
N LEU A 114 1.51 -17.03 7.74
CA LEU A 114 1.66 -16.76 6.32
C LEU A 114 2.98 -17.30 5.80
N THR A 115 3.02 -17.61 4.51
CA THR A 115 4.23 -18.06 3.81
C THR A 115 4.41 -17.30 2.51
N ALA A 116 5.68 -17.11 2.14
CA ALA A 116 6.07 -16.54 0.86
C ALA A 116 6.61 -17.63 -0.06
N ILE A 117 6.59 -17.37 -1.37
CA ILE A 117 7.16 -18.27 -2.39
C ILE A 117 8.42 -17.68 -3.04
N GLU A 118 8.70 -16.41 -2.75
CA GLU A 118 9.85 -15.64 -3.22
C GLU A 118 10.68 -15.25 -2.00
N ALA A 119 12.01 -15.30 -2.13
CA ALA A 119 12.97 -14.92 -1.09
C ALA A 119 14.01 -13.94 -1.64
N VAL A 120 13.61 -13.12 -2.62
CA VAL A 120 14.40 -12.04 -3.22
C VAL A 120 13.52 -10.81 -3.16
N HIS A 121 14.00 -9.73 -2.53
CA HIS A 121 13.23 -8.52 -2.22
C HIS A 121 12.35 -8.05 -3.38
N GLU A 122 12.96 -7.71 -4.51
CA GLU A 122 12.25 -7.20 -5.68
C GLU A 122 11.11 -8.13 -6.14
N ARG A 123 11.40 -9.43 -6.29
CA ARG A 123 10.42 -10.43 -6.73
C ARG A 123 9.31 -10.64 -5.71
N ALA A 124 9.66 -10.63 -4.43
CA ALA A 124 8.73 -10.87 -3.34
C ALA A 124 7.81 -9.68 -3.10
N ILE A 125 8.33 -8.45 -3.13
CA ILE A 125 7.54 -7.21 -3.06
C ILE A 125 6.62 -7.11 -4.28
N TYR A 126 7.13 -7.41 -5.48
CA TYR A 126 6.29 -7.46 -6.69
C TYR A 126 5.16 -8.49 -6.55
N HIS A 127 5.45 -9.68 -6.02
CA HIS A 127 4.43 -10.70 -5.79
C HIS A 127 3.43 -10.31 -4.69
N LEU A 128 3.88 -9.68 -3.61
CA LEU A 128 3.02 -9.16 -2.54
C LEU A 128 2.08 -8.05 -3.01
N THR A 129 2.55 -7.21 -3.93
CA THR A 129 1.79 -6.05 -4.41
C THR A 129 0.97 -6.30 -5.67
N THR A 130 1.20 -7.42 -6.37
CA THR A 130 0.46 -7.75 -7.61
C THR A 130 -0.27 -9.10 -7.55
N GLY A 131 0.19 -10.02 -6.70
CA GLY A 131 -0.22 -11.43 -6.71
C GLY A 131 0.45 -12.28 -7.79
N HIS A 132 1.28 -11.68 -8.65
CA HIS A 132 1.94 -12.38 -9.76
C HIS A 132 3.44 -12.53 -9.50
N ARG A 133 4.02 -13.66 -9.90
CA ARG A 133 5.46 -13.76 -9.96
C ARG A 133 5.98 -12.85 -11.07
N GLN A 134 7.10 -12.19 -10.81
CA GLN A 134 7.73 -11.31 -11.78
C GLN A 134 8.11 -12.10 -13.04
N ASP A 135 7.52 -11.71 -14.17
CA ASP A 135 7.78 -12.24 -15.51
C ASP A 135 8.20 -11.06 -16.39
N ALA A 136 9.46 -11.05 -16.83
CA ALA A 136 10.02 -9.97 -17.64
C ALA A 136 9.21 -9.72 -18.93
N SER A 137 8.49 -10.72 -19.44
CA SER A 137 7.65 -10.57 -20.63
C SER A 137 6.29 -9.92 -20.38
N ARG A 138 5.92 -9.68 -19.13
CA ARG A 138 4.63 -9.09 -18.72
C ARG A 138 4.77 -7.99 -17.67
N ILE A 139 5.99 -7.62 -17.28
CA ILE A 139 6.23 -6.78 -16.11
C ILE A 139 5.51 -5.42 -16.20
N ASP A 140 5.47 -4.81 -17.39
CA ASP A 140 4.77 -3.54 -17.65
C ASP A 140 3.25 -3.69 -17.78
N GLU A 141 2.72 -4.92 -17.87
CA GLU A 141 1.28 -5.18 -18.02
C GLU A 141 0.59 -5.49 -16.69
N ILE A 142 1.30 -6.07 -15.72
CA ILE A 142 0.67 -6.51 -14.46
C ILE A 142 0.44 -5.28 -13.54
N PRO A 143 -0.82 -4.97 -13.21
CA PRO A 143 -1.14 -3.84 -12.35
C PRO A 143 -0.83 -4.14 -10.87
N HIS A 144 -0.44 -3.10 -10.15
CA HIS A 144 -0.39 -3.09 -8.70
C HIS A 144 -1.80 -3.24 -8.09
N ILE A 145 -1.89 -3.83 -6.89
CA ILE A 145 -3.15 -4.08 -6.16
C ILE A 145 -4.03 -2.82 -6.07
N ALA A 146 -3.42 -1.69 -5.69
CA ALA A 146 -4.10 -0.40 -5.61
C ALA A 146 -4.70 0.04 -6.95
N SER A 147 -4.06 -0.28 -8.08
CA SER A 147 -4.60 0.05 -9.41
C SER A 147 -5.75 -0.86 -9.81
N VAL A 148 -5.66 -2.15 -9.49
CA VAL A 148 -6.80 -3.07 -9.67
C VAL A 148 -8.01 -2.56 -8.89
N MET A 149 -7.83 -2.18 -7.62
CA MET A 149 -8.93 -1.65 -6.80
C MET A 149 -9.42 -0.29 -7.29
N SER A 150 -8.52 0.60 -7.74
CA SER A 150 -8.92 1.87 -8.35
C SER A 150 -9.87 1.64 -9.53
N PHE A 151 -9.49 0.75 -10.43
CA PHE A 151 -10.28 0.39 -11.61
C PHE A 151 -11.62 -0.24 -11.21
N LYS A 152 -11.61 -1.21 -10.31
CA LYS A 152 -12.82 -1.95 -9.88
C LYS A 152 -13.81 -1.11 -9.08
N LEU A 153 -13.33 -0.10 -8.35
CA LEU A 153 -14.16 0.82 -7.57
C LEU A 153 -14.52 2.10 -8.33
N ALA A 154 -14.13 2.23 -9.61
CA ALA A 154 -14.35 3.45 -10.39
C ALA A 154 -15.82 3.85 -10.51
N ASP A 155 -16.74 2.88 -10.59
CA ASP A 155 -18.19 3.10 -10.68
C ASP A 155 -18.81 3.60 -9.36
N GLN A 156 -18.08 3.51 -8.24
CA GLN A 156 -18.52 4.02 -6.93
C GLN A 156 -18.17 5.51 -6.73
N ARG A 157 -17.43 6.11 -7.67
CA ARG A 157 -17.01 7.52 -7.55
C ARG A 157 -18.17 8.47 -7.75
N ARG A 158 -18.17 9.55 -6.97
CA ARG A 158 -19.15 10.65 -7.03
C ARG A 158 -18.62 11.79 -7.89
N ALA A 159 -19.53 12.62 -8.40
CA ALA A 159 -19.17 13.79 -9.21
C ALA A 159 -18.26 14.79 -8.46
N GLY A 160 -18.39 14.86 -7.13
CA GLY A 160 -17.58 15.72 -6.26
C GLY A 160 -16.25 15.13 -5.81
N ASP A 161 -15.92 13.89 -6.18
CA ASP A 161 -14.66 13.26 -5.77
C ASP A 161 -13.48 13.84 -6.56
N THR A 162 -12.67 14.68 -5.91
CA THR A 162 -11.48 15.32 -6.48
C THR A 162 -10.24 14.45 -6.37
N LEU A 163 -10.09 13.69 -5.29
CA LEU A 163 -8.96 12.77 -5.09
C LEU A 163 -9.11 11.49 -5.93
N PRO A 164 -8.01 10.93 -6.47
CA PRO A 164 -8.03 9.60 -7.08
C PRO A 164 -8.41 8.52 -6.07
N THR A 165 -8.89 7.39 -6.58
CA THR A 165 -9.29 6.24 -5.76
C THR A 165 -8.10 5.64 -5.02
N ALA A 166 -6.92 5.60 -5.67
CA ALA A 166 -5.67 5.15 -5.09
C ALA A 166 -4.74 6.33 -4.77
N VAL A 167 -4.14 6.29 -3.57
CA VAL A 167 -3.03 7.17 -3.15
C VAL A 167 -1.86 6.29 -2.71
N ARG A 168 -0.63 6.73 -2.95
CA ARG A 168 0.59 5.99 -2.59
C ARG A 168 1.58 6.90 -1.88
N PHE A 169 2.26 6.36 -0.87
CA PHE A 169 3.38 6.97 -0.17
C PHE A 169 4.59 6.05 -0.30
N GLY A 170 5.72 6.62 -0.70
CA GLY A 170 6.97 5.89 -0.84
C GLY A 170 7.05 4.96 -2.06
N PHE A 171 7.79 3.88 -1.90
CA PHE A 171 8.24 2.99 -2.98
C PHE A 171 7.13 2.09 -3.56
N THR A 172 7.19 1.83 -4.87
CA THR A 172 6.40 0.81 -5.58
C THR A 172 7.20 0.17 -6.72
N LEU A 173 6.98 -1.13 -6.96
CA LEU A 173 7.60 -1.89 -8.06
C LEU A 173 6.69 -2.15 -9.25
N ALA A 174 5.39 -1.90 -9.09
CA ALA A 174 4.39 -2.03 -10.15
C ALA A 174 3.53 -0.77 -10.20
N ASP A 175 2.99 -0.49 -11.38
CA ASP A 175 2.15 0.69 -11.60
C ASP A 175 0.72 0.30 -12.02
N ASN A 176 0.08 1.08 -12.91
CA ASN A 176 -1.26 0.79 -13.41
C ASN A 176 -1.32 -0.42 -14.36
N GLY A 177 -0.18 -0.96 -14.81
CA GLY A 177 -0.15 -2.07 -15.77
C GLY A 177 -0.95 -1.73 -17.03
N PHE A 178 -1.77 -2.67 -17.51
CA PHE A 178 -2.65 -2.44 -18.66
C PHE A 178 -3.92 -1.60 -18.35
N PHE A 179 -4.18 -1.23 -17.08
CA PHE A 179 -5.31 -0.37 -16.74
C PHE A 179 -5.10 1.08 -17.21
N PRO A 180 -6.18 1.89 -17.31
CA PRO A 180 -6.06 3.32 -17.58
C PRO A 180 -5.11 4.03 -16.60
N ILE A 181 -4.41 5.06 -17.09
CA ILE A 181 -3.43 5.81 -16.30
C ILE A 181 -4.05 6.51 -15.09
N GLU A 182 -5.36 6.79 -15.10
CA GLU A 182 -6.07 7.37 -13.94
C GLU A 182 -6.13 6.39 -12.76
N ASP A 183 -5.97 5.09 -13.02
CA ASP A 183 -5.95 4.03 -12.00
C ASP A 183 -4.56 3.80 -11.41
N ARG A 184 -3.53 4.51 -11.90
CA ARG A 184 -2.23 4.61 -11.20
C ARG A 184 -2.40 5.12 -9.78
N GLY A 185 -3.29 6.08 -9.60
CA GLY A 185 -3.42 6.82 -8.35
C GLY A 185 -2.45 8.00 -8.27
N LEU A 186 -2.50 8.69 -7.13
CA LEU A 186 -1.62 9.82 -6.82
C LEU A 186 -0.50 9.39 -5.89
N THR A 187 0.74 9.69 -6.25
CA THR A 187 1.89 9.53 -5.36
C THR A 187 2.11 10.82 -4.58
N LEU A 188 2.22 10.69 -3.25
CA LEU A 188 2.62 11.73 -2.32
C LEU A 188 4.06 11.46 -1.85
N ASP A 189 4.77 12.52 -1.48
CA ASP A 189 6.11 12.41 -0.92
C ASP A 189 6.10 11.86 0.52
N GLU A 190 7.29 11.74 1.11
CA GLU A 190 7.48 11.19 2.46
C GLU A 190 6.80 12.03 3.57
N ARG A 191 6.42 13.27 3.29
CA ARG A 191 5.68 14.17 4.20
C ARG A 191 4.18 14.17 3.90
N GLY A 192 3.74 13.38 2.93
CA GLY A 192 2.36 13.35 2.46
C GLY A 192 1.95 14.58 1.65
N GLN A 193 2.92 15.29 1.09
CA GLN A 193 2.67 16.42 0.21
C GLN A 193 2.74 16.02 -1.26
N MET A 194 2.12 16.81 -2.12
CA MET A 194 2.30 16.68 -3.57
C MET A 194 3.45 17.57 -4.02
N GLU A 195 4.47 16.99 -4.66
CA GLU A 195 5.50 17.78 -5.32
C GLU A 195 4.87 18.75 -6.33
N ASN A 196 5.23 20.03 -6.25
CA ASN A 196 4.85 21.10 -7.19
C ASN A 196 3.39 21.61 -7.12
N LEU A 197 2.61 21.33 -6.07
CA LEU A 197 1.34 22.05 -5.82
C LEU A 197 1.48 23.36 -5.07
N GLN A 198 2.67 23.64 -4.52
CA GLN A 198 2.93 24.82 -3.69
C GLN A 198 2.86 26.16 -4.45
N HIS A 199 2.74 26.15 -5.79
CA HIS A 199 2.60 27.35 -6.59
C HIS A 199 1.15 27.53 -7.04
N PHE A 200 0.43 28.45 -6.39
CA PHE A 200 -0.88 28.89 -6.86
C PHE A 200 -0.74 29.44 -8.29
N ILE A 201 -1.45 28.85 -9.23
CA ILE A 201 -1.40 29.26 -10.62
C ILE A 201 -2.32 30.46 -10.79
N GLU A 202 -1.74 31.63 -11.09
CA GLU A 202 -2.54 32.77 -11.55
C GLU A 202 -3.17 32.46 -12.92
N GLN A 203 -4.48 32.69 -13.04
CA GLN A 203 -5.30 32.44 -14.23
C GLN A 203 -5.27 30.97 -14.69
N PRO A 204 -5.65 30.01 -13.83
CA PRO A 204 -5.57 28.59 -14.14
C PRO A 204 -6.33 28.24 -15.43
N GLU A 205 -7.51 28.83 -15.65
CA GLU A 205 -8.32 28.59 -16.84
C GLU A 205 -7.59 28.96 -18.15
N ALA A 206 -6.89 30.10 -18.16
CA ALA A 206 -6.14 30.56 -19.33
C ALA A 206 -4.92 29.66 -19.61
N ARG A 207 -4.18 29.27 -18.57
CA ARG A 207 -3.02 28.39 -18.71
C ARG A 207 -3.41 26.98 -19.14
N PHE A 208 -4.51 26.46 -18.60
CA PHE A 208 -5.06 25.18 -19.01
C PHE A 208 -5.64 25.20 -20.42
N GLY A 209 -6.24 26.32 -20.84
CA GLY A 209 -6.64 26.55 -22.22
C GLY A 209 -5.45 26.45 -23.19
N MET A 210 -4.36 27.17 -22.89
CA MET A 210 -3.15 27.12 -23.71
C MET A 210 -2.53 25.71 -23.76
N LEU A 211 -2.53 24.98 -22.64
CA LEU A 211 -2.08 23.59 -22.61
C LEU A 211 -2.97 22.69 -23.47
N ASN A 212 -4.29 22.86 -23.43
CA ASN A 212 -5.22 22.10 -24.28
C ASN A 212 -4.96 22.34 -25.77
N ASP A 213 -4.69 23.59 -26.15
CA ASP A 213 -4.39 23.95 -27.54
C ASP A 213 -3.09 23.30 -28.01
N LEU A 214 -2.02 23.38 -27.20
CA LEU A 214 -0.74 22.72 -27.50
C LEU A 214 -0.86 21.19 -27.57
N LEU A 215 -1.63 20.57 -26.67
CA LEU A 215 -1.85 19.12 -26.67
C LEU A 215 -2.73 18.65 -27.82
N ALA A 216 -3.55 19.52 -28.39
CA ALA A 216 -4.36 19.23 -29.58
C ALA A 216 -3.52 19.21 -30.86
N GLU A 217 -2.33 19.83 -30.86
CA GLU A 217 -1.38 19.82 -31.98
C GLU A 217 -0.50 18.56 -31.99
N ILE A 218 -0.44 17.78 -30.91
CA ILE A 218 0.31 16.53 -30.87
C ILE A 218 -0.39 15.50 -31.77
N PRO A 219 0.28 14.99 -32.82
CA PRO A 219 -0.30 13.96 -33.67
C PRO A 219 -0.26 12.61 -32.93
N ASP A 220 -1.39 12.22 -32.36
CA ASP A 220 -1.54 10.94 -31.68
C ASP A 220 -2.92 10.32 -31.94
N GLY A 221 -3.05 9.03 -31.63
CA GLY A 221 -4.31 8.31 -31.80
C GLY A 221 -5.41 8.83 -30.87
N GLU A 222 -6.67 8.70 -31.28
CA GLU A 222 -7.85 9.17 -30.53
C GLU A 222 -7.86 8.72 -29.06
N ASN A 223 -7.44 7.47 -28.81
CA ASN A 223 -7.34 6.92 -27.45
C ASN A 223 -6.30 7.64 -26.59
N ALA A 224 -5.11 7.90 -27.13
CA ALA A 224 -4.04 8.59 -26.40
C ALA A 224 -4.44 10.06 -26.11
N ARG A 225 -5.14 10.71 -27.04
CA ARG A 225 -5.68 12.06 -26.83
C ARG A 225 -6.73 12.08 -25.73
N ALA A 226 -7.66 11.12 -25.75
CA ALA A 226 -8.70 10.99 -24.74
C ALA A 226 -8.11 10.73 -23.35
N GLN A 227 -7.04 9.93 -23.24
CA GLN A 227 -6.30 9.69 -22.00
C GLN A 227 -5.68 11.00 -21.45
N ARG A 228 -4.93 11.72 -22.28
CA ARG A 228 -4.31 12.99 -21.86
C ARG A 228 -5.34 13.99 -21.33
N ILE A 229 -6.45 14.14 -22.03
CA ILE A 229 -7.54 15.05 -21.62
C ILE A 229 -8.07 14.66 -20.23
N ARG A 230 -8.19 13.36 -19.93
CA ARG A 230 -8.70 12.90 -18.63
C ARG A 230 -7.71 13.14 -17.49
N VAL A 231 -6.45 12.76 -17.67
CA VAL A 231 -5.36 13.03 -16.71
C VAL A 231 -5.30 14.52 -16.40
N GLN A 232 -5.34 15.35 -17.45
CA GLN A 232 -5.28 16.80 -17.30
C GLN A 232 -6.50 17.35 -16.55
N ARG A 233 -7.73 16.88 -16.83
CA ARG A 233 -8.91 17.28 -16.07
C ARG A 233 -8.83 16.86 -14.61
N GLN A 234 -8.28 15.68 -14.31
CA GLN A 234 -8.07 15.23 -12.94
C GLN A 234 -7.05 16.11 -12.22
N ALA A 235 -5.92 16.41 -12.86
CA ALA A 235 -4.92 17.34 -12.35
C ALA A 235 -5.49 18.74 -12.09
N GLN A 236 -6.32 19.26 -13.01
CA GLN A 236 -7.02 20.54 -12.84
C GLN A 236 -7.93 20.56 -11.61
N ARG A 237 -8.69 19.49 -11.39
CA ARG A 237 -9.57 19.37 -10.21
C ARG A 237 -8.76 19.36 -8.92
N LEU A 238 -7.69 18.58 -8.86
CA LEU A 238 -6.77 18.53 -7.72
C LEU A 238 -6.15 19.91 -7.45
N MET A 239 -5.65 20.56 -8.50
CA MET A 239 -5.01 21.89 -8.40
C MET A 239 -5.96 22.99 -7.95
N ASN A 240 -7.24 22.90 -8.28
CA ASN A 240 -8.22 23.93 -7.95
C ASN A 240 -8.99 23.67 -6.64
N ASP A 241 -8.79 22.51 -5.99
CA ASP A 241 -9.46 22.16 -4.74
C ASP A 241 -8.73 22.79 -3.53
N ARG A 242 -9.09 24.03 -3.20
CA ARG A 242 -8.48 24.79 -2.09
C ARG A 242 -8.59 24.10 -0.73
N GLU A 243 -9.67 23.37 -0.51
CA GLU A 243 -9.87 22.62 0.74
C GLU A 243 -8.92 21.43 0.81
N LEU A 244 -8.69 20.74 -0.31
CA LEU A 244 -7.67 19.69 -0.38
C LEU A 244 -6.26 20.23 -0.16
N HIS A 245 -5.93 21.40 -0.72
CA HIS A 245 -4.64 22.05 -0.49
C HIS A 245 -4.44 22.43 0.97
N ALA A 246 -5.46 22.98 1.63
CA ALA A 246 -5.39 23.27 3.06
C ALA A 246 -5.18 21.98 3.89
N LEU A 247 -5.81 20.88 3.47
CA LEU A 247 -5.71 19.59 4.15
C LEU A 247 -4.32 18.94 4.04
N LEU A 248 -3.70 19.02 2.86
CA LEU A 248 -2.37 18.47 2.58
C LEU A 248 -1.22 19.41 2.98
N GLY A 249 -1.45 20.74 2.99
CA GLY A 249 -0.45 21.74 3.32
C GLY A 249 -0.31 22.04 4.81
N ALA A 250 -1.24 21.58 5.66
CA ALA A 250 -1.20 21.81 7.12
C ALA A 250 -0.25 20.85 7.85
N VAL A 251 0.95 20.63 7.32
CA VAL A 251 2.04 19.94 8.02
C VAL A 251 2.95 21.01 8.60
N ASN A 252 3.20 20.97 9.91
CA ASN A 252 3.99 21.99 10.60
C ASN A 252 5.47 21.88 10.15
N GLU A 253 6.00 22.90 9.48
CA GLU A 253 7.41 22.89 9.02
C GLU A 253 8.40 22.85 10.20
N GLU A 254 7.99 23.33 11.38
CA GLU A 254 8.80 23.36 12.61
C GLU A 254 9.06 21.97 13.23
N GLU A 255 8.43 20.88 12.75
CA GLU A 255 8.56 19.53 13.32
C GLU A 255 9.69 18.69 12.67
N PHE A 256 10.46 19.25 11.72
CA PHE A 256 11.47 18.55 10.89
C PHE A 256 12.90 19.12 11.03
N GLU A 257 13.30 19.54 12.23
CA GLU A 257 14.55 20.31 12.43
C GLU A 257 15.86 19.48 12.54
N THR A 258 15.85 18.14 12.62
CA THR A 258 17.10 17.37 12.76
C THR A 258 17.20 16.13 11.86
N GLU A 259 18.37 15.94 11.23
CA GLU A 259 18.61 14.89 10.22
C GLU A 259 18.50 13.44 10.74
N ASP A 260 18.65 13.23 12.05
CA ASP A 260 18.63 11.91 12.71
C ASP A 260 17.25 11.53 13.33
N GLU A 261 16.28 12.45 13.41
CA GLU A 261 14.89 12.19 13.91
C GLU A 261 13.87 11.97 12.77
N ASN A 262 14.36 11.79 11.54
CA ASN A 262 13.58 11.94 10.31
C ASN A 262 12.65 10.76 9.97
N TYR A 263 12.96 9.52 10.35
CA TYR A 263 12.14 8.37 9.93
C TYR A 263 10.81 8.27 10.68
N SER A 264 10.84 8.43 12.01
CA SER A 264 9.64 8.33 12.84
C SER A 264 8.69 9.50 12.60
N SER A 265 9.22 10.73 12.54
CA SER A 265 8.46 11.94 12.26
C SER A 265 7.83 11.92 10.86
N ALA A 266 8.58 11.52 9.83
CA ALA A 266 8.05 11.40 8.47
C ALA A 266 6.93 10.33 8.39
N PHE A 267 7.16 9.13 8.94
CA PHE A 267 6.14 8.08 8.89
C PHE A 267 4.89 8.45 9.71
N ARG A 268 5.07 9.13 10.84
CA ARG A 268 3.97 9.69 11.65
C ARG A 268 3.19 10.77 10.90
N ALA A 269 3.86 11.62 10.11
CA ALA A 269 3.21 12.61 9.25
C ALA A 269 2.42 11.94 8.12
N GLN A 270 2.95 10.88 7.51
CA GLN A 270 2.20 10.08 6.52
C GLN A 270 0.95 9.48 7.13
N ALA A 271 1.05 8.86 8.31
CA ALA A 271 -0.11 8.32 9.02
C ALA A 271 -1.19 9.38 9.27
N GLU A 272 -0.80 10.60 9.62
CA GLU A 272 -1.74 11.72 9.77
C GLU A 272 -2.38 12.15 8.46
N ALA A 273 -1.59 12.26 7.39
CA ALA A 273 -2.09 12.55 6.05
C ALA A 273 -3.13 11.51 5.62
N VAL A 274 -2.90 10.23 5.91
CA VAL A 274 -3.87 9.16 5.66
C VAL A 274 -5.18 9.38 6.41
N VAL A 275 -5.12 9.68 7.72
CA VAL A 275 -6.32 9.98 8.51
C VAL A 275 -7.10 11.16 7.89
N ARG A 276 -6.40 12.23 7.53
CA ARG A 276 -7.01 13.42 6.91
C ARG A 276 -7.63 13.12 5.54
N LEU A 277 -6.93 12.37 4.69
CA LEU A 277 -7.40 11.99 3.34
C LEU A 277 -8.69 11.17 3.40
N LEU A 278 -8.76 10.19 4.30
CA LEU A 278 -9.95 9.36 4.48
C LEU A 278 -11.10 10.13 5.17
N ASP A 279 -10.78 10.99 6.14
CA ASP A 279 -11.77 11.83 6.83
C ASP A 279 -12.40 12.87 5.87
N ALA A 280 -11.63 13.39 4.91
CA ALA A 280 -12.14 14.31 3.89
C ALA A 280 -13.17 13.68 2.96
N ASP A 281 -13.12 12.35 2.79
CA ASP A 281 -14.02 11.60 1.92
C ASP A 281 -14.14 12.19 0.51
N LYS A 282 -13.03 12.55 -0.13
CA LYS A 282 -13.03 13.16 -1.48
C LYS A 282 -12.68 12.20 -2.61
N GLY A 283 -12.88 10.90 -2.40
CA GLY A 283 -12.75 9.87 -3.43
C GLY A 283 -11.63 8.85 -3.22
N THR A 284 -10.70 9.09 -2.29
CA THR A 284 -9.68 8.10 -1.91
C THR A 284 -10.33 6.90 -1.23
N ARG A 285 -9.95 5.69 -1.65
CA ARG A 285 -10.45 4.41 -1.13
C ARG A 285 -9.31 3.48 -0.75
N VAL A 286 -8.19 3.56 -1.46
CA VAL A 286 -7.03 2.67 -1.28
C VAL A 286 -5.78 3.50 -1.10
N ILE A 287 -5.03 3.18 -0.06
CA ILE A 287 -3.79 3.86 0.27
C ILE A 287 -2.69 2.81 0.43
N GLN A 288 -1.61 2.94 -0.35
CA GLN A 288 -0.38 2.19 -0.16
C GLN A 288 0.60 3.05 0.63
N MET A 289 1.23 2.48 1.65
CA MET A 289 2.38 3.06 2.35
C MET A 289 3.54 2.08 2.29
N ALA A 290 4.77 2.58 2.24
CA ALA A 290 5.96 1.76 2.36
C ALA A 290 6.88 2.35 3.45
N LEU A 291 7.27 1.52 4.40
CA LEU A 291 8.30 1.82 5.38
C LEU A 291 9.49 0.91 5.07
N GLY A 292 10.56 1.47 4.51
CA GLY A 292 11.76 0.72 4.09
C GLY A 292 12.81 0.58 5.18
N GLY A 293 13.85 -0.20 4.87
CA GLY A 293 15.03 -0.40 5.73
C GLY A 293 15.02 -1.70 6.53
N TRP A 294 14.05 -2.59 6.31
CA TRP A 294 13.91 -3.81 7.13
C TRP A 294 14.93 -4.92 6.80
N ASP A 295 15.81 -4.71 5.81
CA ASP A 295 16.79 -5.68 5.32
C ASP A 295 18.03 -5.80 6.20
N HIS A 296 17.83 -6.31 7.41
CA HIS A 296 18.86 -6.36 8.45
C HIS A 296 19.77 -7.60 8.35
N HIS A 297 20.57 -7.71 7.28
CA HIS A 297 21.60 -8.76 7.16
C HIS A 297 22.79 -8.58 8.11
N ASP A 298 23.00 -7.37 8.63
CA ASP A 298 24.11 -7.03 9.52
C ASP A 298 23.60 -6.22 10.72
N ASN A 299 24.15 -6.49 11.91
CA ASN A 299 23.91 -5.74 13.14
C ASN A 299 22.45 -5.30 13.40
N ILE A 300 21.48 -6.23 13.30
CA ILE A 300 20.03 -5.94 13.36
C ILE A 300 19.61 -5.11 14.58
N TYR A 301 20.32 -5.24 15.70
CA TYR A 301 20.00 -4.56 16.95
C TYR A 301 20.82 -3.29 17.22
N ALA A 302 21.60 -2.81 16.24
CA ALA A 302 22.32 -1.55 16.35
C ALA A 302 21.39 -0.33 16.26
N GLN A 303 21.91 0.83 16.64
CA GLN A 303 21.28 2.11 16.35
C GLN A 303 21.16 2.31 14.82
N GLY A 304 20.05 2.85 14.33
CA GLY A 304 19.77 2.96 12.89
C GLY A 304 19.15 1.72 12.24
N ALA A 305 18.96 0.62 12.99
CA ALA A 305 18.40 -0.64 12.47
C ALA A 305 17.01 -0.93 13.07
N LEU A 306 16.76 -2.17 13.51
CA LEU A 306 15.46 -2.62 14.01
C LEU A 306 14.86 -1.70 15.09
N PRO A 307 15.58 -1.23 16.12
CA PRO A 307 14.97 -0.42 17.18
C PRO A 307 14.37 0.90 16.65
N GLU A 308 15.00 1.53 15.67
CA GLU A 308 14.56 2.80 15.11
C GLU A 308 13.38 2.62 14.15
N LEU A 309 13.46 1.63 13.25
CA LEU A 309 12.37 1.33 12.32
C LEU A 309 11.13 0.79 13.04
N ALA A 310 11.32 -0.01 14.08
CA ALA A 310 10.22 -0.45 14.94
C ALA A 310 9.62 0.72 15.73
N GLY A 311 10.44 1.67 16.21
CA GLY A 311 9.96 2.89 16.85
C GLY A 311 9.15 3.78 15.91
N ALA A 312 9.60 3.94 14.65
CA ALA A 312 8.85 4.65 13.61
C ALA A 312 7.51 3.98 13.30
N LEU A 313 7.52 2.65 13.13
CA LEU A 313 6.32 1.85 12.93
C LEU A 313 5.35 1.97 14.12
N ASP A 314 5.88 1.89 15.35
CA ASP A 314 5.11 2.01 16.59
C ASP A 314 4.38 3.35 16.68
N GLU A 315 5.10 4.44 16.38
CA GLU A 315 4.56 5.81 16.36
C GLU A 315 3.47 5.98 15.30
N GLY A 316 3.79 5.68 14.05
CA GLY A 316 2.92 5.94 12.91
C GLY A 316 1.69 5.03 12.88
N LEU A 317 1.85 3.73 13.13
CA LEU A 317 0.73 2.78 13.11
C LEU A 317 -0.21 3.00 14.30
N ALA A 318 0.31 3.29 15.50
CA ALA A 318 -0.54 3.63 16.64
C ALA A 318 -1.34 4.92 16.37
N HIS A 319 -0.71 5.93 15.76
CA HIS A 319 -1.42 7.15 15.37
C HIS A 319 -2.49 6.87 14.32
N LEU A 320 -2.19 6.07 13.30
CA LEU A 320 -3.16 5.72 12.26
C LEU A 320 -4.39 5.01 12.85
N ILE A 321 -4.19 3.98 13.66
CA ILE A 321 -5.28 3.21 14.28
C ILE A 321 -6.15 4.12 15.15
N THR A 322 -5.53 4.83 16.10
CA THR A 322 -6.27 5.69 17.05
C THR A 322 -6.88 6.91 16.37
N GLY A 323 -6.22 7.46 15.37
CA GLY A 323 -6.70 8.60 14.58
C GLY A 323 -7.94 8.25 13.75
N LEU A 324 -7.99 7.06 13.14
CA LEU A 324 -9.20 6.59 12.45
C LEU A 324 -10.32 6.19 13.43
N GLU A 325 -9.97 5.60 14.57
CA GLU A 325 -10.96 5.25 15.62
C GLU A 325 -11.63 6.51 16.20
N ALA A 326 -10.90 7.63 16.30
CA ALA A 326 -11.42 8.89 16.81
C ALA A 326 -12.36 9.63 15.84
N LYS A 327 -12.48 9.16 14.59
CA LYS A 327 -13.27 9.82 13.54
C LYS A 327 -14.56 9.04 13.26
N PRO A 328 -15.68 9.70 12.96
CA PRO A 328 -16.92 9.01 12.58
C PRO A 328 -16.79 8.37 11.19
N ALA A 329 -17.38 7.18 11.02
CA ALA A 329 -17.51 6.51 9.72
C ALA A 329 -18.26 7.38 8.71
N LYS A 330 -17.87 7.30 7.42
CA LYS A 330 -18.57 7.98 6.33
C LYS A 330 -19.79 7.20 5.83
N SER A 331 -19.83 5.89 6.07
CA SER A 331 -21.01 5.03 5.82
C SER A 331 -22.17 5.26 6.80
N GLY A 332 -21.93 5.90 7.95
CA GLY A 332 -22.96 6.39 8.87
C GLY A 332 -23.00 5.74 10.25
N THR A 333 -22.45 4.53 10.44
CA THR A 333 -22.39 3.86 11.75
C THR A 333 -20.97 3.44 12.09
N GLY A 334 -20.56 3.69 13.34
CA GLY A 334 -19.22 3.36 13.82
C GLY A 334 -18.19 4.46 13.55
N THR A 335 -16.94 4.05 13.58
CA THR A 335 -15.75 4.89 13.40
C THR A 335 -15.17 4.74 12.00
N LEU A 336 -14.28 5.65 11.61
CA LEU A 336 -13.58 5.55 10.32
C LEU A 336 -12.67 4.30 10.28
N LEU A 337 -12.20 3.82 11.44
CA LEU A 337 -11.49 2.55 11.57
C LEU A 337 -12.42 1.35 11.27
N ASP A 338 -13.68 1.38 11.73
CA ASP A 338 -14.62 0.27 11.49
C ASP A 338 -14.87 0.03 9.99
N GLU A 339 -14.79 1.08 9.18
CA GLU A 339 -14.92 0.99 7.72
C GLU A 339 -13.58 1.04 6.97
N THR A 340 -12.43 1.00 7.66
CA THR A 340 -11.10 1.00 7.03
C THR A 340 -10.31 -0.23 7.45
N LEU A 341 -9.98 -1.10 6.50
CA LEU A 341 -9.06 -2.20 6.73
C LEU A 341 -7.61 -1.67 6.67
N ILE A 342 -6.87 -1.80 7.75
CA ILE A 342 -5.42 -1.58 7.80
C ILE A 342 -4.74 -2.94 7.74
N VAL A 343 -3.74 -3.09 6.87
CA VAL A 343 -2.90 -4.30 6.76
C VAL A 343 -1.44 -3.90 6.77
N VAL A 344 -0.64 -4.58 7.59
CA VAL A 344 0.82 -4.41 7.65
C VAL A 344 1.48 -5.75 7.34
N ALA A 345 2.35 -5.79 6.33
CA ALA A 345 3.09 -6.99 5.98
C ALA A 345 4.43 -6.67 5.30
N GLY A 346 5.42 -7.53 5.52
CA GLY A 346 6.62 -7.62 4.69
C GLY A 346 6.45 -8.68 3.59
N GLU A 347 7.44 -8.78 2.71
CA GLU A 347 7.44 -9.65 1.52
C GLU A 347 7.80 -11.12 1.81
N PHE A 348 8.52 -11.38 2.90
CA PHE A 348 8.85 -12.70 3.46
C PHE A 348 9.35 -12.56 4.90
N GLY A 349 9.60 -13.68 5.59
CA GLY A 349 10.19 -13.70 6.93
C GLY A 349 11.71 -13.86 6.93
N ARG A 350 12.27 -14.03 8.14
CA ARG A 350 13.71 -14.07 8.38
C ARG A 350 14.16 -15.32 9.13
N THR A 351 15.43 -15.66 8.97
CA THR A 351 16.06 -16.78 9.70
C THR A 351 15.87 -16.63 11.20
N THR A 352 15.80 -17.74 11.91
CA THR A 352 15.41 -17.77 13.33
C THR A 352 16.51 -18.31 14.23
N GLY A 353 16.41 -18.08 15.54
CA GLY A 353 17.38 -18.54 16.51
C GLY A 353 18.56 -17.58 16.60
N ASP A 354 19.80 -18.07 16.60
CA ASP A 354 20.97 -17.20 16.66
C ASP A 354 21.18 -16.41 15.36
N LEU A 355 21.78 -15.23 15.48
CA LEU A 355 22.09 -14.34 14.36
C LEU A 355 23.18 -14.94 13.45
N ASN A 356 23.25 -14.45 12.21
CA ASN A 356 24.31 -14.79 11.27
C ASN A 356 25.69 -14.23 11.72
N GLY A 357 26.75 -14.52 10.95
CA GLY A 357 28.12 -14.10 11.28
C GLY A 357 28.34 -12.59 11.37
N SER A 358 27.43 -11.79 10.81
CA SER A 358 27.44 -10.32 10.87
C SER A 358 26.47 -9.75 11.90
N ALA A 359 25.94 -10.58 12.81
CA ALA A 359 24.93 -10.18 13.78
C ALA A 359 23.61 -9.66 13.14
N GLY A 360 23.21 -10.21 12.00
CA GLY A 360 21.92 -9.95 11.37
C GLY A 360 21.12 -11.22 11.06
N ARG A 361 20.14 -11.09 10.16
CA ARG A 361 19.15 -12.10 9.79
C ARG A 361 19.08 -12.27 8.28
N ASP A 362 19.16 -13.50 7.79
CA ASP A 362 19.03 -13.83 6.37
C ASP A 362 17.58 -14.14 5.94
N HIS A 363 17.33 -14.19 4.63
CA HIS A 363 16.01 -14.43 4.04
C HIS A 363 15.42 -15.80 4.38
N TYR A 364 14.12 -15.84 4.70
CA TYR A 364 13.47 -17.09 5.09
C TYR A 364 11.95 -17.09 4.83
N PRO A 365 11.48 -17.69 3.72
CA PRO A 365 10.10 -17.52 3.26
C PRO A 365 9.06 -18.45 3.90
N TYR A 366 9.47 -19.36 4.80
CA TYR A 366 8.61 -20.45 5.31
C TYR A 366 7.69 -20.04 6.47
N ALA A 367 7.86 -18.84 7.02
CA ALA A 367 6.96 -18.24 8.00
C ALA A 367 7.11 -16.72 7.93
N MET A 368 6.00 -15.99 7.98
CA MET A 368 5.96 -14.53 8.12
C MET A 368 4.68 -14.11 8.85
N SER A 369 4.66 -12.86 9.30
CA SER A 369 3.52 -12.28 10.01
C SER A 369 2.90 -11.12 9.25
N ALA A 370 1.60 -10.94 9.41
CA ALA A 370 0.86 -9.75 8.99
C ALA A 370 -0.08 -9.29 10.12
N LEU A 371 -0.24 -7.97 10.24
CA LEU A 371 -1.15 -7.33 11.19
C LEU A 371 -2.36 -6.78 10.45
N PHE A 372 -3.55 -6.95 11.03
CA PHE A 372 -4.81 -6.47 10.49
C PHE A 372 -5.59 -5.69 11.54
N ALA A 373 -6.15 -4.53 11.18
CA ALA A 373 -7.02 -3.74 12.06
C ALA A 373 -8.18 -3.12 11.29
N GLY A 374 -9.30 -2.86 11.97
CA GLY A 374 -10.48 -2.22 11.37
C GLY A 374 -11.18 -3.04 10.28
N GLY A 375 -12.08 -2.41 9.53
CA GLY A 375 -12.70 -3.02 8.33
C GLY A 375 -13.44 -4.34 8.56
N GLY A 376 -14.01 -4.54 9.75
CA GLY A 376 -14.71 -5.76 10.17
C GLY A 376 -13.81 -6.88 10.73
N VAL A 377 -12.51 -6.64 10.89
CA VAL A 377 -11.58 -7.56 11.59
C VAL A 377 -12.01 -7.69 13.05
N ARG A 378 -12.10 -8.92 13.56
CA ARG A 378 -12.25 -9.17 15.01
C ARG A 378 -10.91 -8.86 15.67
N PRO A 379 -10.80 -7.87 16.56
CA PRO A 379 -9.52 -7.52 17.18
C PRO A 379 -9.12 -8.54 18.28
N GLY A 380 -7.85 -8.50 18.70
CA GLY A 380 -7.31 -9.33 19.78
C GLY A 380 -7.13 -10.81 19.42
N ARG A 381 -7.09 -11.14 18.12
CA ARG A 381 -6.90 -12.52 17.65
C ARG A 381 -5.47 -12.74 17.18
N VAL A 382 -4.95 -13.92 17.50
CA VAL A 382 -3.73 -14.46 16.90
C VAL A 382 -4.13 -15.69 16.08
N ILE A 383 -3.87 -15.64 14.78
CA ILE A 383 -4.25 -16.65 13.79
C ILE A 383 -3.03 -17.51 13.45
N GLY A 384 -3.19 -18.81 13.72
CA GLY A 384 -2.19 -19.85 13.52
C GLY A 384 -1.05 -19.82 14.53
N SER A 385 -0.06 -20.68 14.30
CA SER A 385 1.14 -20.80 15.13
C SER A 385 2.35 -21.23 14.32
N THR A 386 3.51 -20.81 14.79
CA THR A 386 4.82 -21.23 14.30
C THR A 386 5.51 -22.10 15.34
N SER A 387 6.59 -22.78 14.95
CA SER A 387 7.45 -23.51 15.88
C SER A 387 7.95 -22.62 17.04
N ALA A 388 8.52 -23.25 18.07
CA ALA A 388 9.07 -22.53 19.21
C ALA A 388 10.13 -21.48 18.82
N VAL A 389 10.86 -21.71 17.74
CA VAL A 389 11.86 -20.77 17.21
C VAL A 389 11.33 -19.92 16.05
N GLY A 390 10.16 -20.24 15.48
CA GLY A 390 9.51 -19.45 14.43
C GLY A 390 9.88 -19.85 12.98
N ASP A 391 10.55 -20.99 12.78
CA ASP A 391 11.10 -21.43 11.48
C ASP A 391 10.10 -22.16 10.56
N TYR A 392 8.91 -22.52 11.03
CA TYR A 392 7.85 -23.00 10.15
C TYR A 392 6.50 -22.92 10.84
N VAL A 393 5.45 -22.95 10.02
CA VAL A 393 4.06 -22.97 10.47
C VAL A 393 3.69 -24.35 11.02
N LEU A 394 3.23 -24.38 12.27
CA LEU A 394 2.68 -25.58 12.92
C LEU A 394 1.17 -25.71 12.71
N ASP A 395 0.46 -24.60 12.87
CA ASP A 395 -0.99 -24.51 12.67
C ASP A 395 -1.27 -23.28 11.80
N GLN A 396 -2.06 -23.47 10.76
CA GLN A 396 -2.42 -22.39 9.84
C GLN A 396 -3.54 -21.51 10.42
N GLY A 397 -4.32 -21.99 11.39
CA GLY A 397 -5.33 -21.18 12.08
C GLY A 397 -6.54 -20.80 11.23
N TRP A 398 -6.84 -21.55 10.16
CA TRP A 398 -7.98 -21.34 9.25
C TRP A 398 -8.54 -22.68 8.74
N SER A 399 -9.74 -22.66 8.14
CA SER A 399 -10.47 -23.91 7.82
C SER A 399 -9.96 -24.70 6.60
N HIS A 400 -9.00 -24.16 5.83
CA HIS A 400 -8.67 -24.66 4.50
C HIS A 400 -7.57 -25.74 4.46
N ASN A 401 -7.10 -26.21 5.62
CA ASN A 401 -6.14 -27.33 5.77
C ASN A 401 -4.94 -27.30 4.79
N ARG A 402 -4.41 -26.11 4.55
CA ARG A 402 -3.19 -25.85 3.77
C ARG A 402 -2.51 -24.59 4.26
N LEU A 403 -1.26 -24.36 3.88
CA LEU A 403 -0.56 -23.10 4.19
C LEU A 403 -1.27 -21.91 3.54
N MET A 404 -1.32 -20.79 4.28
CA MET A 404 -1.73 -19.50 3.75
C MET A 404 -0.58 -18.87 2.98
N GLY A 405 -0.84 -18.43 1.76
CA GLY A 405 0.14 -17.72 0.93
C GLY A 405 -0.28 -16.29 0.64
N ILE A 406 0.59 -15.58 -0.08
CA ILE A 406 0.32 -14.22 -0.57
C ILE A 406 -0.99 -14.10 -1.36
N GLY A 407 -1.37 -15.12 -2.13
CA GLY A 407 -2.65 -15.13 -2.85
C GLY A 407 -3.87 -15.08 -1.92
N ASP A 408 -3.79 -15.68 -0.73
CA ASP A 408 -4.88 -15.66 0.27
C ASP A 408 -4.94 -14.34 1.03
N LEU A 409 -3.77 -13.74 1.28
CA LEU A 409 -3.67 -12.37 1.77
C LEU A 409 -4.37 -11.43 0.79
N LEU A 410 -4.03 -11.47 -0.49
CA LEU A 410 -4.63 -10.61 -1.51
C LEU A 410 -6.13 -10.87 -1.69
N ALA A 411 -6.56 -12.14 -1.70
CA ALA A 411 -7.99 -12.48 -1.72
C ALA A 411 -8.73 -11.86 -0.54
N THR A 412 -8.12 -11.87 0.66
CA THR A 412 -8.67 -11.23 1.86
C THR A 412 -8.81 -9.72 1.69
N LEU A 413 -7.78 -9.04 1.16
CA LEU A 413 -7.80 -7.59 0.94
C LEU A 413 -8.87 -7.19 -0.09
N TYR A 414 -8.92 -7.86 -1.24
CA TYR A 414 -9.93 -7.61 -2.27
C TYR A 414 -11.34 -7.86 -1.77
N SER A 415 -11.57 -9.00 -1.09
CA SER A 415 -12.89 -9.33 -0.55
C SER A 415 -13.39 -8.31 0.47
N ALA A 416 -12.51 -7.83 1.36
CA ALA A 416 -12.85 -6.84 2.36
C ALA A 416 -13.42 -5.56 1.74
N VAL A 417 -12.86 -5.09 0.62
CA VAL A 417 -13.34 -3.91 -0.13
C VAL A 417 -14.37 -4.21 -1.22
N GLY A 418 -14.89 -5.44 -1.26
CA GLY A 418 -15.96 -5.84 -2.18
C GLY A 418 -15.52 -6.12 -3.61
N VAL A 419 -14.22 -6.31 -3.87
CA VAL A 419 -13.68 -6.68 -5.19
C VAL A 419 -13.59 -8.20 -5.33
N ASP A 420 -14.18 -8.75 -6.39
CA ASP A 420 -14.08 -10.18 -6.71
C ASP A 420 -12.68 -10.48 -7.28
N TRP A 421 -11.87 -11.18 -6.48
CA TRP A 421 -10.48 -11.52 -6.82
C TRP A 421 -10.37 -12.67 -7.84
N THR A 422 -11.48 -13.34 -8.18
CA THR A 422 -11.52 -14.46 -9.14
C THR A 422 -11.76 -14.01 -10.57
N GLU A 423 -12.04 -12.71 -10.76
CA GLU A 423 -12.18 -12.12 -12.08
C GLU A 423 -10.88 -12.18 -12.87
N SER A 424 -11.04 -12.27 -14.18
CA SER A 424 -9.93 -12.30 -15.12
C SER A 424 -10.23 -11.48 -16.37
N PHE A 425 -9.17 -11.06 -17.06
CA PHE A 425 -9.18 -10.14 -18.20
C PHE A 425 -8.45 -10.82 -19.37
N THR A 426 -9.08 -10.88 -20.54
CA THR A 426 -8.52 -11.57 -21.73
C THR A 426 -7.88 -10.64 -22.76
N ASP A 427 -8.16 -9.36 -22.68
CA ASP A 427 -7.80 -8.30 -23.64
C ASP A 427 -6.63 -7.44 -23.14
N THR A 428 -5.67 -8.12 -22.53
CA THR A 428 -4.38 -7.54 -22.16
C THR A 428 -3.54 -7.22 -23.41
N PRO A 429 -2.53 -6.33 -23.32
CA PRO A 429 -1.68 -5.99 -24.47
C PRO A 429 -0.95 -7.20 -25.08
N SER A 430 -0.52 -8.16 -24.26
CA SER A 430 0.08 -9.41 -24.72
C SER A 430 -0.92 -10.44 -25.25
N GLY A 431 -2.23 -10.20 -25.10
CA GLY A 431 -3.30 -11.17 -25.36
C GLY A 431 -3.32 -12.35 -24.38
N ARG A 432 -2.54 -12.30 -23.29
CA ARG A 432 -2.50 -13.34 -22.26
C ARG A 432 -3.55 -13.05 -21.20
N LEU A 433 -4.22 -14.09 -20.70
CA LEU A 433 -5.13 -13.97 -19.56
C LEU A 433 -4.43 -13.31 -18.36
N TYR A 434 -5.09 -12.33 -17.74
CA TYR A 434 -4.72 -11.79 -16.44
C TYR A 434 -5.80 -12.13 -15.44
N GLU A 435 -5.47 -12.88 -14.39
CA GLU A 435 -6.33 -13.10 -13.22
C GLU A 435 -6.00 -12.03 -12.17
N ILE A 436 -7.01 -11.45 -11.50
CA ILE A 436 -6.77 -10.47 -10.42
C ILE A 436 -5.86 -11.08 -9.35
N VAL A 437 -6.17 -12.30 -8.89
CA VAL A 437 -5.22 -13.12 -8.13
C VAL A 437 -5.09 -14.48 -8.81
N PRO A 438 -3.88 -14.85 -9.28
CA PRO A 438 -3.69 -16.07 -10.04
C PRO A 438 -3.86 -17.31 -9.17
N THR A 439 -4.59 -18.31 -9.67
CA THR A 439 -4.91 -19.55 -8.95
C THR A 439 -3.85 -20.65 -9.12
N VAL A 440 -2.72 -20.34 -9.76
CA VAL A 440 -1.80 -21.38 -10.24
C VAL A 440 -0.87 -21.90 -9.13
N ARG A 441 -1.01 -23.20 -8.82
CA ARG A 441 -0.23 -24.10 -7.92
C ARG A 441 -0.81 -24.43 -6.54
N THR A 442 -1.61 -23.57 -5.89
CA THR A 442 -2.12 -23.81 -4.52
C THR A 442 -3.54 -24.35 -4.44
N GLY A 443 -4.25 -24.43 -5.57
CA GLY A 443 -5.67 -24.73 -5.61
C GLY A 443 -6.52 -23.48 -5.45
N GLN A 444 -7.74 -23.63 -4.93
CA GLN A 444 -8.64 -22.51 -4.71
C GLN A 444 -8.08 -21.53 -3.66
N LEU A 445 -8.19 -20.24 -3.93
CA LEU A 445 -7.85 -19.16 -2.98
C LEU A 445 -9.01 -18.86 -2.04
N TYR A 446 -8.67 -18.52 -0.82
CA TYR A 446 -9.63 -18.25 0.23
C TYR A 446 -9.27 -16.99 1.01
N GLU A 447 -10.29 -16.36 1.55
CA GLU A 447 -10.11 -15.34 2.58
C GLU A 447 -9.63 -16.01 3.88
N ILE A 448 -8.94 -15.23 4.71
CA ILE A 448 -8.57 -15.68 6.06
C ILE A 448 -9.81 -15.62 6.95
N ASP A 449 -10.57 -16.71 6.97
CA ASP A 449 -11.90 -16.82 7.62
C ASP A 449 -11.91 -16.54 9.13
N GLY A 450 -10.81 -16.84 9.84
CA GLY A 450 -10.65 -16.57 11.27
C GLY A 450 -10.45 -15.10 11.62
N LEU A 451 -10.21 -14.22 10.65
CA LEU A 451 -9.87 -12.81 10.85
C LEU A 451 -11.10 -11.94 11.15
N PHE A 452 -12.24 -12.25 10.53
CA PHE A 452 -13.42 -11.38 10.53
C PHE A 452 -14.52 -11.83 11.49
N ALA A 453 -15.45 -10.89 11.73
CA ALA A 453 -16.66 -11.11 12.51
C ALA A 453 -17.70 -12.01 11.86
#